data_AF-A0A4V2KTV2-F1
#
_entry.id   AF-A0A4V2KTV2-F1
#
_cell.length_a   1.000
_cell.length_b   1.000
_cell.length_c   1.000
_cell.angle_alpha   90.00
_cell.angle_beta   90.00
_cell.angle_gamma   90.00
#
_symmetry.space_group_name_H-M   'P 1'
#
loop_
_entity.id
_entity.type
_entity.pdbx_description
1 polymer ?
#
loop_
_entity_poly.entity_id
_entity_poly.type
_entity_poly.pdbx_seq_one_letter_code
_entity_poly.pdbx_strand_id
1 'polypeptide(L)'
;MTGSSPGGLFGRLFGGARSPDATPEPAPMIAVAPAPAPAPAPTVPPSVFLGDHRVLTRTRHGVRMILDTRDIILTPILLLEGLWEPETTQLLVDILKPGMNFVDVGANVGYFACLAGRLNRPGGKLWAFEADPVTFEYLTDNVNLNWFFDDVELVHKAAYETSGTLTLHQRQKYKGNTSIGQTRQADLDTLRDASIAIEVAAVSLDDHFRANDERIDLVKIDVEGAEPFVLRGMRGLIERQPEMRILFEWSPGQIRGVGEDPAGLLAVLDDFGFDLERVGTTLQPVDAAALGGIGHAMVLATRRATRVA
;
A
#
# COMPACT_ATOMS: atom_id res chain seq x y z
N MET A 1 13.14 -13.55 62.95
CA MET A 1 12.64 -14.87 63.37
C MET A 1 11.15 -14.76 63.60
N THR A 2 10.37 -15.64 62.97
CA THR A 2 9.05 -16.19 63.36
C THR A 2 7.98 -15.19 63.82
N GLY A 3 6.91 -14.99 63.05
CA GLY A 3 5.61 -15.67 63.27
C GLY A 3 4.74 -14.81 64.22
N SER A 4 3.41 -14.68 64.16
CA SER A 4 2.35 -15.48 63.55
C SER A 4 1.03 -14.69 63.79
N SER A 5 0.04 -14.95 62.93
CA SER A 5 -1.42 -14.66 63.02
C SER A 5 -2.06 -15.19 64.35
N PRO A 6 -3.38 -15.12 64.68
CA PRO A 6 -4.58 -14.82 63.85
C PRO A 6 -5.84 -14.19 64.53
N GLY A 7 -6.92 -14.01 63.74
CA GLY A 7 -8.33 -14.03 64.16
C GLY A 7 -8.92 -12.68 64.60
N GLY A 8 -10.18 -12.31 64.37
CA GLY A 8 -11.37 -12.99 63.88
C GLY A 8 -12.60 -12.14 64.28
N LEU A 9 -13.48 -11.91 63.31
CA LEU A 9 -14.89 -11.46 63.34
C LEU A 9 -15.61 -11.35 64.72
N PHE A 10 -16.27 -10.21 65.00
CA PHE A 10 -17.75 -10.09 65.16
C PHE A 10 -18.21 -8.73 65.74
N GLY A 11 -19.21 -8.12 65.06
CA GLY A 11 -20.37 -7.55 65.75
C GLY A 11 -20.65 -6.06 65.58
N ARG A 12 -21.95 -5.80 65.28
CA ARG A 12 -22.75 -4.55 65.43
C ARG A 12 -22.98 -3.78 64.12
N LEU A 13 -24.20 -3.38 63.73
CA LEU A 13 -25.52 -3.34 64.36
C LEU A 13 -26.56 -3.15 63.25
N PHE A 14 -27.64 -3.94 63.25
CA PHE A 14 -28.87 -3.64 62.50
C PHE A 14 -29.79 -2.75 63.34
N GLY A 15 -30.44 -1.79 62.69
CA GLY A 15 -31.56 -1.04 63.26
C GLY A 15 -32.37 -0.35 62.17
N GLY A 16 -33.59 -0.83 61.92
CA GLY A 16 -34.56 -0.15 61.05
C GLY A 16 -35.57 -1.09 60.41
N ALA A 17 -36.68 -1.34 61.10
CA ALA A 17 -37.83 -2.07 60.57
C ALA A 17 -38.62 -1.22 59.54
N ARG A 18 -38.97 -1.81 58.39
CA ARG A 18 -40.03 -1.36 57.47
C ARG A 18 -40.81 -2.57 56.93
N SER A 19 -42.12 -2.32 56.73
CA SER A 19 -43.24 -3.18 56.31
C SER A 19 -42.94 -4.38 55.37
N PRO A 20 -43.57 -5.56 55.57
CA PRO A 20 -43.42 -6.73 54.72
C PRO A 20 -44.59 -6.87 53.74
N ASP A 21 -44.77 -5.98 52.76
CA ASP A 21 -45.75 -6.24 51.67
C ASP A 21 -45.63 -5.37 50.42
N ALA A 22 -44.40 -4.97 50.04
CA ALA A 22 -44.15 -4.39 48.72
C ALA A 22 -43.17 -5.29 47.96
N THR A 23 -43.69 -6.05 47.00
CA THR A 23 -42.87 -6.74 45.99
C THR A 23 -42.15 -5.67 45.16
N PRO A 24 -40.81 -5.72 45.04
CA PRO A 24 -40.09 -4.76 44.22
C PRO A 24 -40.45 -4.98 42.74
N GLU A 25 -40.89 -3.92 42.05
CA GLU A 25 -41.07 -3.96 40.60
C GLU A 25 -39.74 -4.34 39.92
N PRO A 26 -39.75 -5.25 38.92
CA PRO A 26 -38.55 -5.57 38.18
C PRO A 26 -38.06 -4.33 37.43
N ALA A 27 -36.77 -4.00 37.60
CA ALA A 27 -36.13 -2.93 36.83
C ALA A 27 -36.34 -3.18 35.32
N PRO A 28 -36.60 -2.14 34.52
CA PRO A 28 -36.82 -2.30 33.09
C PRO A 28 -35.59 -2.94 32.47
N MET A 29 -35.76 -4.12 31.86
CA MET A 29 -34.71 -4.75 31.07
C MET A 29 -34.39 -3.81 29.90
N ILE A 30 -33.21 -3.20 29.93
CA ILE A 30 -32.65 -2.53 28.76
C ILE A 30 -32.49 -3.61 27.69
N ALA A 31 -33.30 -3.53 26.63
CA ALA A 31 -33.15 -4.38 25.47
C ALA A 31 -31.76 -4.13 24.86
N VAL A 32 -30.84 -5.07 25.08
CA VAL A 32 -29.56 -5.09 24.37
C VAL A 32 -29.89 -5.36 22.92
N ALA A 33 -29.58 -4.41 22.04
CA ALA A 33 -29.71 -4.60 20.60
C ALA A 33 -28.97 -5.88 20.19
N PRO A 34 -29.54 -6.73 19.32
CA PRO A 34 -28.86 -7.93 18.87
C PRO A 34 -27.50 -7.56 18.28
N ALA A 35 -26.46 -8.32 18.63
CA ALA A 35 -25.15 -8.15 18.04
C ALA A 35 -25.28 -8.14 16.51
N PRO A 36 -24.58 -7.24 15.80
CA PRO A 36 -24.62 -7.23 14.34
C PRO A 36 -24.28 -8.62 13.82
N ALA A 37 -25.01 -9.06 12.79
CA ALA A 37 -24.73 -10.34 12.16
C ALA A 37 -23.23 -10.42 11.82
N PRO A 38 -22.56 -11.57 12.06
CA PRO A 38 -21.17 -11.72 11.68
C PRO A 38 -21.03 -11.38 10.19
N ALA A 39 -20.04 -10.55 9.86
CA ALA A 39 -19.73 -10.25 8.47
C ALA A 39 -19.59 -11.58 7.70
N PRO A 40 -20.10 -11.66 6.44
CA PRO A 40 -19.95 -12.87 5.65
C PRO A 40 -18.48 -13.28 5.64
N ALA A 41 -18.22 -14.56 5.90
CA ALA A 41 -16.86 -15.07 5.90
C ALA A 41 -16.18 -14.70 4.57
N PRO A 42 -14.96 -14.16 4.59
CA PRO A 42 -14.27 -13.80 3.36
C PRO A 42 -14.21 -15.03 2.48
N THR A 43 -14.79 -14.96 1.28
CA THR A 43 -14.73 -16.08 0.34
C THR A 43 -13.32 -16.11 -0.23
N VAL A 44 -12.63 -17.23 -0.01
CA VAL A 44 -11.31 -17.47 -0.59
C VAL A 44 -11.38 -17.22 -2.10
N PRO A 45 -10.48 -16.40 -2.67
CA PRO A 45 -10.38 -16.16 -4.09
C PRO A 45 -10.40 -17.47 -4.91
N PRO A 46 -11.29 -17.60 -5.89
CA PRO A 46 -11.26 -18.76 -6.77
C PRO A 46 -9.94 -18.76 -7.53
N SER A 47 -9.18 -19.84 -7.38
CA SER A 47 -7.81 -19.93 -7.90
C SER A 47 -7.60 -21.24 -8.64
N VAL A 48 -6.89 -21.19 -9.77
CA VAL A 48 -6.64 -22.33 -10.67
C VAL A 48 -5.16 -22.35 -11.04
N PHE A 49 -4.49 -23.46 -10.77
CA PHE A 49 -3.11 -23.67 -11.22
C PHE A 49 -3.08 -23.92 -12.73
N LEU A 50 -2.28 -23.16 -13.46
CA LEU A 50 -2.19 -23.21 -14.92
C LEU A 50 -1.03 -24.09 -15.43
N GLY A 51 -0.17 -24.56 -14.53
CA GLY A 51 1.13 -25.15 -14.89
C GLY A 51 2.24 -24.11 -14.90
N ASP A 52 3.49 -24.58 -15.07
CA ASP A 52 4.70 -23.74 -15.19
C ASP A 52 4.79 -22.62 -14.13
N HIS A 53 4.58 -23.00 -12.87
CA HIS A 53 4.57 -22.08 -11.73
C HIS A 53 3.57 -20.93 -11.80
N ARG A 54 2.57 -20.96 -12.69
CA ARG A 54 1.55 -19.92 -12.84
C ARG A 54 0.23 -20.33 -12.19
N VAL A 55 -0.37 -19.41 -11.45
CA VAL A 55 -1.71 -19.56 -10.86
C VAL A 55 -2.58 -18.39 -11.27
N LEU A 56 -3.79 -18.68 -11.74
CA LEU A 56 -4.82 -17.69 -12.01
C LEU A 56 -5.70 -17.52 -10.77
N THR A 57 -5.93 -16.29 -10.35
CA THR A 57 -6.87 -15.96 -9.27
C THR A 57 -7.73 -14.74 -9.62
N ARG A 58 -8.72 -14.44 -8.77
CA ARG A 58 -9.54 -13.24 -8.86
C ARG A 58 -9.54 -12.51 -7.52
N THR A 59 -9.15 -11.24 -7.53
CA THR A 59 -9.15 -10.38 -6.34
C THR A 59 -10.58 -10.09 -5.86
N ARG A 60 -10.73 -9.55 -4.64
CA ARG A 60 -12.06 -9.16 -4.11
C ARG A 60 -12.76 -8.08 -4.95
N HIS A 61 -12.00 -7.28 -5.69
CA HIS A 61 -12.53 -6.26 -6.60
C HIS A 61 -12.77 -6.76 -8.03
N GLY A 62 -12.68 -8.08 -8.24
CA GLY A 62 -13.04 -8.73 -9.50
C GLY A 62 -11.98 -8.62 -10.60
N VAL A 63 -10.78 -8.14 -10.26
CA VAL A 63 -9.60 -8.15 -11.14
C VAL A 63 -9.07 -9.58 -11.22
N ARG A 64 -8.69 -10.02 -12.42
CA ARG A 64 -8.09 -11.33 -12.65
C ARG A 64 -6.57 -11.20 -12.67
N MET A 65 -5.86 -12.13 -12.04
CA MET A 65 -4.40 -12.09 -11.97
C MET A 65 -3.79 -13.47 -12.14
N ILE A 66 -2.80 -13.57 -13.01
CA ILE A 66 -1.79 -14.62 -13.09
C ILE A 66 -0.65 -14.22 -12.16
N LEU A 67 -0.25 -15.14 -11.29
CA LEU A 67 0.78 -14.95 -10.27
C LEU A 67 1.81 -16.09 -10.33
N ASP A 68 3.03 -15.82 -9.86
CA ASP A 68 4.10 -16.81 -9.73
C ASP A 68 3.98 -17.56 -8.40
N THR A 69 3.69 -18.86 -8.45
CA THR A 69 3.59 -19.73 -7.28
C THR A 69 4.89 -19.88 -6.47
N ARG A 70 6.03 -19.40 -6.99
CA ARG A 70 7.33 -19.37 -6.29
C ARG A 70 7.51 -18.13 -5.42
N ASP A 71 6.72 -17.09 -5.68
CA ASP A 71 6.69 -15.92 -4.80
C ASP A 71 6.02 -16.28 -3.47
N ILE A 72 6.63 -15.85 -2.37
CA ILE A 72 6.11 -16.11 -1.02
C ILE A 72 5.56 -14.87 -0.33
N ILE A 73 5.56 -13.72 -0.99
CA ILE A 73 5.08 -12.47 -0.43
C ILE A 73 3.64 -12.24 -0.91
N LEU A 74 3.50 -11.81 -2.15
CA LEU A 74 2.26 -11.31 -2.71
C LEU A 74 1.33 -12.46 -3.08
N THR A 75 1.88 -13.52 -3.66
CA THR A 75 1.08 -14.62 -4.19
C THR A 75 0.27 -15.34 -3.11
N PRO A 76 0.84 -15.77 -1.96
CA PRO A 76 0.06 -16.43 -0.92
C PRO A 76 -1.04 -15.52 -0.35
N ILE A 77 -0.75 -14.22 -0.16
CA ILE A 77 -1.72 -13.25 0.35
C ILE A 77 -2.87 -13.07 -0.64
N LEU A 78 -2.59 -12.89 -1.94
CA LEU A 78 -3.64 -12.76 -2.94
C LEU A 78 -4.46 -14.04 -3.13
N LEU A 79 -3.87 -15.22 -2.99
CA LEU A 79 -4.62 -16.48 -3.09
C LEU A 79 -5.54 -16.73 -1.89
N LEU A 80 -5.14 -16.31 -0.69
CA LEU A 80 -5.90 -16.54 0.54
C LEU A 80 -6.91 -15.42 0.80
N GLU A 81 -6.51 -14.18 0.57
CA GLU A 81 -7.28 -13.01 0.98
C GLU A 81 -7.86 -12.25 -0.20
N GLY A 82 -7.21 -12.28 -1.37
CA GLY A 82 -7.65 -11.57 -2.57
C GLY A 82 -7.52 -10.06 -2.48
N LEU A 83 -6.74 -9.57 -1.52
CA LEU A 83 -6.42 -8.16 -1.28
C LEU A 83 -4.93 -8.05 -0.99
N TRP A 84 -4.28 -7.07 -1.59
CA TRP A 84 -2.93 -6.63 -1.24
C TRP A 84 -3.05 -5.24 -0.64
N GLU A 85 -2.42 -5.00 0.52
CA GLU A 85 -2.55 -3.77 1.31
C GLU A 85 -4.01 -3.25 1.38
N PRO A 86 -4.84 -3.85 2.26
CA PRO A 86 -6.27 -3.58 2.31
C PRO A 86 -6.62 -2.09 2.44
N GLU A 87 -5.88 -1.33 3.25
CA GLU A 87 -6.09 0.10 3.46
C GLU A 87 -5.75 0.93 2.22
N THR A 88 -4.63 0.63 1.56
CA THR A 88 -4.24 1.26 0.28
C THR A 88 -5.24 0.94 -0.83
N THR A 89 -5.65 -0.34 -0.92
CA THR A 89 -6.68 -0.78 -1.84
C THR A 89 -7.98 -0.02 -1.63
N GLN A 90 -8.43 0.08 -0.38
CA GLN A 90 -9.68 0.78 -0.04
C GLN A 90 -9.58 2.27 -0.37
N LEU A 91 -8.45 2.91 -0.06
CA LEU A 91 -8.21 4.31 -0.43
C LEU A 91 -8.36 4.51 -1.94
N LEU A 92 -7.72 3.67 -2.77
CA LEU A 92 -7.82 3.77 -4.23
C LEU A 92 -9.26 3.58 -4.72
N VAL A 93 -10.00 2.62 -4.15
CA VAL A 93 -11.43 2.42 -4.44
C VAL A 93 -12.25 3.68 -4.13
N ASP A 94 -11.92 4.36 -3.03
CA ASP A 94 -12.65 5.55 -2.58
C ASP A 94 -12.32 6.78 -3.42
N ILE A 95 -11.08 6.94 -3.88
CA ILE A 95 -10.62 8.18 -4.53
C ILE A 95 -10.54 8.12 -6.05
N LEU A 96 -10.27 6.96 -6.66
CA LEU A 96 -10.24 6.84 -8.11
C LEU A 96 -11.66 6.83 -8.67
N LYS A 97 -11.84 7.54 -9.78
CA LYS A 97 -13.12 7.70 -10.49
C LYS A 97 -12.91 7.55 -12.00
N PRO A 98 -13.96 7.18 -12.75
CA PRO A 98 -13.94 7.22 -14.20
C PRO A 98 -13.40 8.56 -14.73
N GLY A 99 -12.50 8.52 -15.70
CA GLY A 99 -11.86 9.70 -16.28
C GLY A 99 -10.58 10.16 -15.59
N MET A 100 -10.22 9.59 -14.43
CA MET A 100 -8.98 9.95 -13.74
C MET A 100 -7.75 9.24 -14.32
N ASN A 101 -6.66 9.98 -14.46
CA ASN A 101 -5.39 9.49 -14.98
C ASN A 101 -4.47 9.04 -13.84
N PHE A 102 -4.03 7.79 -13.89
CA PHE A 102 -3.27 7.14 -12.84
C PHE A 102 -1.91 6.66 -13.33
N VAL A 103 -0.86 6.90 -12.54
CA VAL A 103 0.48 6.38 -12.78
C VAL A 103 0.84 5.44 -11.64
N ASP A 104 1.15 4.18 -11.95
CA ASP A 104 1.61 3.16 -11.00
C ASP A 104 3.11 2.95 -11.18
N VAL A 105 3.92 3.48 -10.25
CA VAL A 105 5.38 3.36 -10.27
C VAL A 105 5.80 2.24 -9.33
N GLY A 106 6.46 1.22 -9.88
CA GLY A 106 6.68 -0.05 -9.19
C GLY A 106 5.41 -0.90 -9.22
N ALA A 107 4.83 -1.05 -10.42
CA ALA A 107 3.55 -1.72 -10.61
C ALA A 107 3.59 -3.22 -10.24
N ASN A 108 4.79 -3.81 -10.13
CA ASN A 108 4.98 -5.22 -9.82
C ASN A 108 4.17 -6.09 -10.80
N VAL A 109 3.51 -7.15 -10.34
CA VAL A 109 2.61 -8.00 -11.15
C VAL A 109 1.31 -7.29 -11.56
N GLY A 110 1.15 -6.00 -11.25
CA GLY A 110 0.04 -5.17 -11.71
C GLY A 110 -1.21 -5.20 -10.84
N TYR A 111 -1.11 -5.49 -9.54
CA TYR A 111 -2.27 -5.50 -8.66
C TYR A 111 -2.97 -4.13 -8.65
N PHE A 112 -2.22 -3.06 -8.36
CA PHE A 112 -2.76 -1.71 -8.31
C PHE A 112 -3.06 -1.15 -9.70
N ALA A 113 -2.18 -1.37 -10.68
CA ALA A 113 -2.45 -1.04 -12.09
C ALA A 113 -3.78 -1.62 -12.58
N CYS A 114 -4.05 -2.91 -12.34
CA CYS A 114 -5.29 -3.54 -12.80
C CYS A 114 -6.52 -3.09 -11.99
N LEU A 115 -6.36 -2.82 -10.70
CA LEU A 115 -7.42 -2.22 -9.87
C LEU A 115 -7.78 -0.82 -10.41
N ALA A 116 -6.77 0.03 -10.62
CA ALA A 116 -6.95 1.37 -11.14
C ALA A 116 -7.56 1.36 -12.55
N GLY A 117 -7.06 0.49 -13.44
CA GLY A 117 -7.62 0.30 -14.79
C GLY A 117 -9.09 -0.09 -14.80
N ARG A 118 -9.57 -0.80 -13.76
CA ARG A 118 -11.00 -1.07 -13.58
C ARG A 118 -11.77 0.16 -13.06
N LEU A 119 -11.21 0.89 -12.10
CA LEU A 119 -11.87 1.99 -11.39
C LEU A 119 -11.94 3.29 -12.21
N ASN A 120 -10.93 3.55 -13.03
CA ASN A 120 -10.78 4.81 -13.76
C ASN A 120 -11.45 4.81 -15.14
N ARG A 121 -12.15 3.73 -15.50
CA ARG A 121 -12.83 3.59 -16.79
C ARG A 121 -14.32 3.92 -16.72
N PRO A 122 -14.91 4.44 -17.82
CA PRO A 122 -14.24 4.85 -19.07
C PRO A 122 -13.46 6.19 -18.93
N GLY A 123 -12.53 6.44 -19.85
CA GLY A 123 -11.90 7.74 -20.08
C GLY A 123 -10.65 8.06 -19.25
N GLY A 124 -10.32 7.26 -18.23
CA GLY A 124 -9.09 7.42 -17.46
C GLY A 124 -7.94 6.63 -18.06
N LYS A 125 -6.75 7.22 -18.04
CA LYS A 125 -5.52 6.61 -18.52
C LYS A 125 -4.70 5.99 -17.41
N LEU A 126 -3.93 4.97 -17.77
CA LEU A 126 -3.08 4.22 -16.85
C LEU A 126 -1.66 4.14 -17.44
N TRP A 127 -0.66 4.57 -16.70
CA TRP A 127 0.74 4.26 -16.97
C TRP A 127 1.27 3.36 -15.86
N ALA A 128 1.80 2.19 -16.20
CA ALA A 128 2.35 1.25 -15.22
C ALA A 128 3.82 1.00 -15.50
N PHE A 129 4.69 1.39 -14.57
CA PHE A 129 6.14 1.24 -14.67
C PHE A 129 6.60 0.04 -13.84
N GLU A 130 7.26 -0.90 -14.49
CA GLU A 130 7.91 -2.03 -13.84
C GLU A 130 9.24 -2.32 -14.53
N ALA A 131 10.29 -2.51 -13.75
CA ALA A 131 11.67 -2.61 -14.23
C ALA A 131 12.14 -4.05 -14.39
N ASP A 132 11.63 -4.95 -13.55
CA ASP A 132 12.02 -6.35 -13.56
C ASP A 132 11.39 -7.07 -14.77
N PRO A 133 12.18 -7.67 -15.67
CA PRO A 133 11.65 -8.24 -16.91
C PRO A 133 10.69 -9.41 -16.67
N VAL A 134 10.95 -10.23 -15.65
CA VAL A 134 10.08 -11.37 -15.32
C VAL A 134 8.74 -10.87 -14.77
N THR A 135 8.78 -9.89 -13.88
CA THR A 135 7.59 -9.30 -13.27
C THR A 135 6.79 -8.46 -14.28
N PHE A 136 7.47 -7.77 -15.20
CA PHE A 136 6.85 -7.02 -16.29
C PHE A 136 6.03 -7.93 -17.24
N GLU A 137 6.47 -9.18 -17.46
CA GLU A 137 5.66 -10.16 -18.20
C GLU A 137 4.34 -10.46 -17.47
N TYR A 138 4.37 -10.65 -16.14
CA TYR A 138 3.15 -10.84 -15.35
C TYR A 138 2.24 -9.60 -15.37
N LEU A 139 2.80 -8.39 -15.25
CA LEU A 139 2.05 -7.14 -15.42
C LEU A 139 1.33 -7.10 -16.77
N THR A 140 2.05 -7.42 -17.84
CA THR A 140 1.52 -7.41 -19.22
C THR A 140 0.39 -8.43 -19.38
N ASP A 141 0.59 -9.66 -18.93
CA ASP A 141 -0.43 -10.71 -18.97
C ASP A 141 -1.67 -10.31 -18.16
N ASN A 142 -1.49 -9.72 -16.98
CA ASN A 142 -2.58 -9.32 -16.09
C ASN A 142 -3.41 -8.18 -16.66
N VAL A 143 -2.77 -7.17 -17.25
CA VAL A 143 -3.48 -6.07 -17.91
C VAL A 143 -4.28 -6.59 -19.11
N ASN A 144 -3.69 -7.46 -19.94
CA ASN A 144 -4.36 -8.07 -21.09
C ASN A 144 -5.53 -8.99 -20.69
N LEU A 145 -5.39 -9.75 -19.61
CA LEU A 145 -6.42 -10.64 -19.07
C LEU A 145 -7.68 -9.91 -18.60
N ASN A 146 -7.53 -8.63 -18.24
CA ASN A 146 -8.62 -7.74 -17.84
C ASN A 146 -9.15 -6.87 -19.00
N TRP A 147 -8.65 -7.08 -20.23
CA TRP A 147 -9.09 -6.39 -21.44
C TRP A 147 -8.88 -4.88 -21.44
N PHE A 148 -7.81 -4.43 -20.78
CA PHE A 148 -7.41 -3.03 -20.82
C PHE A 148 -6.51 -2.78 -22.04
N PHE A 149 -7.12 -2.59 -23.22
CA PHE A 149 -6.40 -2.43 -24.48
C PHE A 149 -6.13 -0.97 -24.85
N ASP A 150 -7.12 -0.10 -24.61
CA ASP A 150 -7.01 1.33 -24.84
C ASP A 150 -6.69 2.05 -23.53
N ASP A 151 -6.10 3.25 -23.59
CA ASP A 151 -5.83 4.11 -22.43
C ASP A 151 -4.97 3.43 -21.34
N VAL A 152 -4.09 2.51 -21.74
CA VAL A 152 -3.05 1.90 -20.89
C VAL A 152 -1.70 1.94 -21.62
N GLU A 153 -0.67 2.35 -20.90
CA GLU A 153 0.72 2.22 -21.32
C GLU A 153 1.50 1.43 -20.26
N LEU A 154 2.14 0.33 -20.69
CA LEU A 154 3.03 -0.46 -19.85
C LEU A 154 4.47 -0.10 -20.17
N VAL A 155 5.20 0.39 -19.19
CA VAL A 155 6.54 0.95 -19.36
C VAL A 155 7.55 0.01 -18.69
N HIS A 156 8.27 -0.78 -19.51
CA HIS A 156 9.32 -1.68 -19.04
C HIS A 156 10.61 -0.93 -18.74
N LYS A 157 10.57 -0.07 -17.72
CA LYS A 157 11.70 0.74 -17.25
C LYS A 157 11.53 1.02 -15.76
N ALA A 158 12.64 1.17 -15.05
CA ALA A 158 12.64 1.78 -13.73
C ALA A 158 12.32 3.28 -13.85
N ALA A 159 11.28 3.75 -13.17
CA ALA A 159 11.17 5.18 -12.91
C ALA A 159 12.27 5.57 -11.93
N TYR A 160 13.04 6.61 -12.23
CA TYR A 160 14.21 6.99 -11.45
C TYR A 160 14.51 8.49 -11.57
N GLU A 161 15.62 8.94 -10.98
CA GLU A 161 16.04 10.34 -11.01
C GLU A 161 16.48 10.80 -12.41
N THR A 162 17.16 9.94 -13.16
CA THR A 162 17.65 10.23 -14.52
C THR A 162 17.43 9.06 -15.46
N SER A 163 17.22 9.37 -16.74
CA SER A 163 17.10 8.36 -17.79
C SER A 163 18.46 7.73 -18.10
N GLY A 164 18.49 6.41 -18.25
CA GLY A 164 19.75 5.68 -18.44
C GLY A 164 19.62 4.17 -18.19
N THR A 165 20.61 3.60 -17.54
CA THR A 165 20.65 2.18 -17.16
C THR A 165 20.97 2.07 -15.68
N LEU A 166 20.30 1.16 -14.98
CA LEU A 166 20.47 0.89 -13.56
C LEU A 166 20.71 -0.59 -13.33
N THR A 167 21.38 -0.90 -12.23
CA THR A 167 21.47 -2.25 -11.71
C THR A 167 20.32 -2.49 -10.75
N LEU A 168 19.50 -3.50 -11.04
CA LEU A 168 18.44 -3.98 -10.18
C LEU A 168 18.87 -5.30 -9.52
N HIS A 169 18.56 -5.46 -8.24
CA HIS A 169 18.87 -6.67 -7.47
C HIS A 169 17.61 -7.52 -7.31
N GLN A 170 17.34 -8.36 -8.33
CA GLN A 170 16.15 -9.21 -8.42
C GLN A 170 16.15 -10.31 -7.34
N ARG A 171 15.10 -10.35 -6.51
CA ARG A 171 14.87 -11.43 -5.52
C ARG A 171 14.21 -12.64 -6.16
N GLN A 172 14.62 -13.85 -5.79
CA GLN A 172 14.09 -15.08 -6.41
C GLN A 172 12.81 -15.59 -5.74
N LYS A 173 12.77 -15.56 -4.40
CA LYS A 173 11.64 -16.06 -3.59
C LYS A 173 10.79 -14.92 -3.04
N TYR A 174 11.44 -13.83 -2.62
CA TYR A 174 10.81 -12.63 -2.08
C TYR A 174 10.64 -11.58 -3.19
N LYS A 175 9.96 -11.95 -4.29
CA LYS A 175 9.99 -11.20 -5.56
C LYS A 175 9.51 -9.75 -5.42
N GLY A 176 8.56 -9.51 -4.52
CA GLY A 176 8.10 -8.15 -4.14
C GLY A 176 9.24 -7.22 -3.73
N ASN A 177 10.27 -7.73 -3.08
CA ASN A 177 11.36 -6.93 -2.50
C ASN A 177 12.53 -6.71 -3.48
N THR A 178 12.25 -6.72 -4.78
CA THR A 178 13.25 -6.42 -5.81
C THR A 178 13.51 -4.92 -5.82
N SER A 179 14.78 -4.52 -5.65
CA SER A 179 15.15 -3.12 -5.43
C SER A 179 16.48 -2.80 -6.12
N ILE A 180 16.77 -1.51 -6.30
CA ILE A 180 18.10 -1.02 -6.67
C ILE A 180 19.10 -1.16 -5.50
N GLY A 181 18.59 -1.36 -4.28
CA GLY A 181 19.40 -1.63 -3.10
C GLY A 181 19.81 -3.10 -3.01
N GLN A 182 21.06 -3.35 -2.65
CA GLN A 182 21.53 -4.72 -2.44
C GLN A 182 21.12 -5.23 -1.05
N THR A 183 20.49 -6.41 -0.99
CA THR A 183 20.29 -7.10 0.29
C THR A 183 21.60 -7.74 0.77
N ARG A 184 21.90 -7.62 2.07
CA ARG A 184 23.09 -8.25 2.67
C ARG A 184 23.02 -9.77 2.54
N GLN A 185 24.16 -10.41 2.24
CA GLN A 185 24.22 -11.87 2.07
C GLN A 185 23.71 -12.65 3.29
N ALA A 186 24.04 -12.20 4.50
CA ALA A 186 23.56 -12.85 5.73
C ALA A 186 22.03 -12.86 5.86
N ASP A 187 21.34 -11.82 5.35
CA ASP A 187 19.89 -11.76 5.35
C ASP A 187 19.32 -12.71 4.27
N LEU A 188 19.94 -12.77 3.08
CA LEU A 188 19.58 -13.74 2.04
C LEU A 188 19.71 -15.19 2.53
N ASP A 189 20.80 -15.52 3.21
CA ASP A 189 21.06 -16.85 3.77
C ASP A 189 20.00 -17.23 4.82
N THR A 190 19.66 -16.27 5.70
CA THR A 190 18.64 -16.43 6.74
C THR A 190 17.25 -16.70 6.12
N LEU A 191 16.90 -15.94 5.08
CA LEU A 191 15.63 -16.06 4.36
C LEU A 191 15.60 -17.25 3.39
N ARG A 192 16.76 -17.88 3.14
CA ARG A 192 16.97 -18.89 2.10
C ARG A 192 16.49 -18.38 0.74
N ASP A 193 16.94 -17.19 0.39
CA ASP A 193 16.66 -16.53 -0.88
C ASP A 193 17.96 -16.29 -1.67
N ALA A 194 17.82 -15.92 -2.93
CA ALA A 194 18.91 -15.47 -3.79
C ALA A 194 18.57 -14.10 -4.38
N SER A 195 19.63 -13.35 -4.70
CA SER A 195 19.53 -12.09 -5.42
C SER A 195 20.44 -12.12 -6.64
N ILE A 196 19.91 -11.69 -7.78
CA ILE A 196 20.65 -11.60 -9.05
C ILE A 196 20.68 -10.14 -9.46
N ALA A 197 21.88 -9.63 -9.77
CA ALA A 197 22.03 -8.31 -10.34
C ALA A 197 21.72 -8.38 -11.85
N ILE A 198 20.82 -7.51 -12.31
CA ILE A 198 20.45 -7.37 -13.72
C ILE A 198 20.50 -5.90 -14.12
N GLU A 199 20.85 -5.62 -15.38
CA GLU A 199 20.78 -4.27 -15.92
C GLU A 199 19.39 -4.02 -16.50
N VAL A 200 18.79 -2.88 -16.14
CA VAL A 200 17.47 -2.46 -16.60
C VAL A 200 17.54 -1.03 -17.12
N ALA A 201 16.69 -0.71 -18.10
CA ALA A 201 16.53 0.65 -18.57
C ALA A 201 15.81 1.49 -17.49
N ALA A 202 16.24 2.74 -17.34
CA ALA A 202 15.63 3.71 -16.44
C ALA A 202 15.16 4.95 -17.19
N VAL A 203 14.14 5.62 -16.65
CA VAL A 203 13.57 6.86 -17.19
C VAL A 203 13.14 7.77 -16.05
N SER A 204 13.38 9.07 -16.17
CA SER A 204 12.74 10.04 -15.27
C SER A 204 11.30 10.27 -15.71
N LEU A 205 10.38 10.48 -14.78
CA LEU A 205 8.99 10.77 -15.15
C LEU A 205 8.90 12.12 -15.88
N ASP A 206 9.79 13.07 -15.58
CA ASP A 206 9.91 14.30 -16.37
C ASP A 206 10.24 14.05 -17.84
N ASP A 207 11.15 13.12 -18.14
CA ASP A 207 11.48 12.77 -19.53
C ASP A 207 10.34 12.01 -20.20
N HIS A 208 9.72 11.06 -19.50
CA HIS A 208 8.62 10.27 -20.02
C HIS A 208 7.40 11.14 -20.38
N PHE A 209 7.02 12.05 -19.48
CA PHE A 209 5.88 12.95 -19.68
C PHE A 209 6.24 14.28 -20.34
N ARG A 210 7.47 14.44 -20.88
CA ARG A 210 7.93 15.72 -21.44
C ARG A 210 7.04 16.26 -22.56
N ALA A 211 6.52 15.36 -23.40
CA ALA A 211 5.68 15.69 -24.54
C ALA A 211 4.18 15.45 -24.28
N ASN A 212 3.82 15.13 -23.03
CA ASN A 212 2.46 14.79 -22.66
C ASN A 212 1.86 15.90 -21.78
N ASP A 213 0.83 16.57 -22.31
CA ASP A 213 0.06 17.59 -21.59
C ASP A 213 -1.12 17.00 -20.80
N GLU A 214 -1.27 15.67 -20.80
CA GLU A 214 -2.34 15.02 -20.06
C GLU A 214 -2.19 15.24 -18.57
N ARG A 215 -3.33 15.61 -17.97
CA ARG A 215 -3.42 15.76 -16.53
C ARG A 215 -3.15 14.41 -15.85
N ILE A 216 -2.38 14.41 -14.77
CA ILE A 216 -2.17 13.22 -13.94
C ILE A 216 -2.87 13.49 -12.60
N ASP A 217 -3.88 12.68 -12.27
CA ASP A 217 -4.64 12.81 -11.04
C ASP A 217 -3.88 12.29 -9.83
N LEU A 218 -3.27 11.12 -10.01
CA LEU A 218 -2.68 10.36 -8.92
C LEU A 218 -1.49 9.54 -9.43
N VAL A 219 -0.37 9.68 -8.73
CA VAL A 219 0.81 8.83 -8.91
C VAL A 219 0.95 7.97 -7.67
N LYS A 220 0.99 6.64 -7.83
CA LYS A 220 1.47 5.72 -6.80
C LYS A 220 2.97 5.49 -6.99
N ILE A 221 3.75 5.51 -5.91
CA ILE A 221 5.19 5.22 -5.91
C ILE A 221 5.52 4.20 -4.83
N ASP A 222 5.99 3.03 -5.24
CA ASP A 222 6.29 1.92 -4.36
C ASP A 222 7.40 1.10 -5.01
N VAL A 223 8.64 1.50 -4.74
CA VAL A 223 9.83 1.05 -5.48
C VAL A 223 10.90 0.57 -4.52
N GLU A 224 10.45 0.04 -3.37
CA GLU A 224 11.28 -0.68 -2.41
C GLU A 224 12.49 0.13 -1.96
N GLY A 225 12.26 1.41 -1.62
CA GLY A 225 13.25 2.35 -1.09
C GLY A 225 13.75 3.40 -2.09
N ALA A 226 13.47 3.24 -3.38
CA ALA A 226 13.93 4.19 -4.41
C ALA A 226 13.02 5.44 -4.56
N GLU A 227 12.03 5.63 -3.68
CA GLU A 227 11.06 6.72 -3.74
C GLU A 227 11.73 8.11 -3.83
N PRO A 228 12.83 8.41 -3.10
CA PRO A 228 13.52 9.71 -3.23
C PRO A 228 14.01 9.99 -4.65
N PHE A 229 14.51 8.97 -5.35
CA PHE A 229 14.98 9.12 -6.72
C PHE A 229 13.83 9.38 -7.69
N VAL A 230 12.72 8.65 -7.55
CA VAL A 230 11.51 8.88 -8.36
C VAL A 230 10.99 10.30 -8.15
N LEU A 231 10.87 10.75 -6.90
CA LEU A 231 10.42 12.12 -6.59
C LEU A 231 11.33 13.18 -7.21
N ARG A 232 12.67 12.98 -7.17
CA ARG A 232 13.61 13.88 -7.85
C ARG A 232 13.47 13.86 -9.37
N GLY A 233 13.22 12.68 -9.95
CA GLY A 233 12.99 12.50 -11.40
C GLY A 233 11.63 12.99 -11.91
N MET A 234 10.75 13.49 -11.03
CA MET A 234 9.43 14.00 -11.39
C MET A 234 9.18 15.43 -10.88
N ARG A 235 10.21 16.16 -10.44
CA ARG A 235 10.07 17.52 -9.87
C ARG A 235 9.38 18.47 -10.85
N GLY A 236 9.78 18.46 -12.12
CA GLY A 236 9.14 19.30 -13.13
C GLY A 236 7.69 18.90 -13.39
N LEU A 237 7.38 17.60 -13.34
CA LEU A 237 6.03 17.09 -13.51
C LEU A 237 5.13 17.55 -12.37
N ILE A 238 5.64 17.47 -11.14
CA ILE A 238 4.99 18.04 -9.95
C ILE A 238 4.70 19.53 -10.19
N GLU A 239 5.68 20.32 -10.57
CA GLU A 239 5.54 21.77 -10.84
C GLU A 239 4.44 22.08 -11.87
N ARG A 240 4.38 21.31 -12.96
CA ARG A 240 3.42 21.53 -14.05
C ARG A 240 2.01 21.00 -13.74
N GLN A 241 1.87 20.08 -12.80
CA GLN A 241 0.60 19.42 -12.44
C GLN A 241 0.20 19.73 -10.99
N PRO A 242 -0.30 20.94 -10.69
CA PRO A 242 -0.54 21.37 -9.31
C PRO A 242 -1.64 20.57 -8.60
N GLU A 243 -2.58 19.96 -9.32
CA GLU A 243 -3.66 19.15 -8.73
C GLU A 243 -3.25 17.68 -8.47
N MET A 244 -2.06 17.27 -8.91
CA MET A 244 -1.60 15.90 -8.80
C MET A 244 -1.42 15.51 -7.33
N ARG A 245 -1.93 14.32 -7.00
CA ARG A 245 -1.75 13.67 -5.70
C ARG A 245 -0.68 12.59 -5.82
N ILE A 246 0.06 12.35 -4.75
CA ILE A 246 1.10 11.32 -4.73
C ILE A 246 0.81 10.36 -3.58
N LEU A 247 0.65 9.08 -3.86
CA LEU A 247 0.56 8.02 -2.87
C LEU A 247 1.89 7.28 -2.87
N PHE A 248 2.62 7.23 -1.77
CA PHE A 248 3.95 6.62 -1.75
C PHE A 248 4.18 5.71 -0.55
N GLU A 249 5.07 4.73 -0.73
CA GLU A 249 5.59 3.90 0.35
C GLU A 249 6.61 4.71 1.18
N TRP A 250 6.32 4.85 2.47
CA TRP A 250 7.28 5.34 3.44
C TRP A 250 7.94 4.17 4.13
N SER A 251 9.22 3.94 3.82
CA SER A 251 10.05 2.95 4.51
C SER A 251 11.47 3.46 4.74
N PRO A 252 11.74 4.08 5.90
CA PRO A 252 13.07 4.57 6.26
C PRO A 252 14.16 3.50 6.24
N GLY A 253 13.79 2.24 6.43
CA GLY A 253 14.71 1.10 6.35
C GLY A 253 15.19 0.86 4.92
N GLN A 254 14.25 0.73 3.97
CA GLN A 254 14.56 0.50 2.56
C GLN A 254 15.24 1.73 1.92
N ILE A 255 14.77 2.95 2.23
CA ILE A 255 15.38 4.19 1.74
C ILE A 255 16.86 4.28 2.14
N ARG A 256 17.20 3.99 3.40
CA ARG A 256 18.62 3.94 3.82
C ARG A 256 19.37 2.79 3.15
N GLY A 257 18.69 1.68 2.85
CA GLY A 257 19.23 0.53 2.14
C GLY A 257 19.71 0.86 0.71
N VAL A 258 19.13 1.88 0.07
CA VAL A 258 19.57 2.39 -1.24
C VAL A 258 20.53 3.58 -1.13
N GLY A 259 20.98 3.93 0.08
CA GLY A 259 21.95 5.00 0.32
C GLY A 259 21.36 6.41 0.47
N GLU A 260 20.03 6.53 0.59
CA GLU A 260 19.34 7.81 0.74
C GLU A 260 19.01 8.14 2.20
N ASP A 261 18.82 9.43 2.49
CA ASP A 261 18.26 9.90 3.76
C ASP A 261 16.73 10.05 3.62
N PRO A 262 15.92 9.33 4.43
CA PRO A 262 14.46 9.48 4.43
C PRO A 262 13.99 10.93 4.63
N ALA A 263 14.76 11.76 5.36
CA ALA A 263 14.43 13.18 5.52
C ALA A 263 14.44 13.94 4.19
N GLY A 264 15.28 13.53 3.23
CA GLY A 264 15.35 14.14 1.90
C GLY A 264 14.05 14.00 1.10
N LEU A 265 13.38 12.84 1.20
CA LEU A 265 12.05 12.62 0.60
C LEU A 265 11.03 13.64 1.13
N LEU A 266 10.99 13.80 2.46
CA LEU A 266 10.04 14.69 3.12
C LEU A 266 10.31 16.16 2.80
N ALA A 267 11.59 16.54 2.70
CA ALA A 267 11.99 17.89 2.29
C ALA A 267 11.50 18.22 0.87
N VAL A 268 11.63 17.29 -0.08
CA VAL A 268 11.12 17.48 -1.45
C VAL A 268 9.60 17.70 -1.45
N LEU A 269 8.85 16.93 -0.67
CA LEU A 269 7.39 17.09 -0.58
C LEU A 269 7.00 18.43 0.08
N ASP A 270 7.71 18.84 1.13
CA ASP A 270 7.46 20.13 1.79
C ASP A 270 7.78 21.32 0.87
N ASP A 271 8.90 21.25 0.12
CA ASP A 271 9.30 22.25 -0.89
C ASP A 271 8.19 22.51 -1.92
N PHE A 272 7.44 21.45 -2.29
CA PHE A 272 6.30 21.55 -3.21
C PHE A 272 4.97 21.84 -2.52
N GLY A 273 4.97 22.08 -1.22
CA GLY A 273 3.75 22.48 -0.53
C GLY A 273 2.79 21.34 -0.22
N PHE A 274 3.25 20.09 -0.15
CA PHE A 274 2.36 18.96 0.16
C PHE A 274 2.03 18.85 1.67
N ASP A 275 0.77 18.60 1.98
CA ASP A 275 0.32 18.02 3.25
C ASP A 275 0.33 16.50 3.14
N LEU A 276 0.67 15.82 4.23
CA LEU A 276 0.78 14.36 4.27
C LEU A 276 -0.31 13.76 5.14
N GLU A 277 -0.91 12.67 4.64
CA GLU A 277 -1.89 11.86 5.36
C GLU A 277 -1.46 10.40 5.31
N ARG A 278 -1.25 9.80 6.48
CA ARG A 278 -1.00 8.36 6.61
C ARG A 278 -2.25 7.59 6.22
N VAL A 279 -2.08 6.58 5.39
CA VAL A 279 -3.15 5.66 4.99
C VAL A 279 -3.39 4.65 6.11
N GLY A 280 -4.64 4.50 6.48
CA GLY A 280 -5.15 3.53 7.45
C GLY A 280 -6.62 3.23 7.14
N THR A 281 -7.38 2.76 8.13
CA THR A 281 -8.85 2.64 7.97
C THR A 281 -9.53 3.97 7.62
N THR A 282 -8.91 5.07 8.03
CA THR A 282 -9.17 6.44 7.56
C THR A 282 -7.84 7.12 7.29
N LEU A 283 -7.85 8.15 6.44
CA LEU A 283 -6.70 9.05 6.30
C LEU A 283 -6.44 9.79 7.62
N GLN A 284 -5.16 9.88 7.99
CA GLN A 284 -4.73 10.53 9.22
C GLN A 284 -3.64 11.55 8.90
N PRO A 285 -3.88 12.86 9.07
CA PRO A 285 -2.85 13.88 8.91
C PRO A 285 -1.60 13.53 9.72
N VAL A 286 -0.44 13.67 9.11
CA VAL A 286 0.86 13.37 9.73
C VAL A 286 1.87 14.43 9.30
N ASP A 287 2.65 14.95 10.26
CA ASP A 287 3.76 15.84 9.93
C ASP A 287 5.04 15.05 9.66
N ALA A 288 6.05 15.71 9.09
CA ALA A 288 7.31 15.09 8.75
C ALA A 288 8.04 14.49 9.97
N ALA A 289 7.92 15.13 11.14
CA ALA A 289 8.59 14.67 12.36
C ALA A 289 7.95 13.37 12.91
N ALA A 290 6.62 13.31 12.93
CA ALA A 290 5.86 12.14 13.31
C ALA A 290 6.09 10.98 12.33
N LEU A 291 6.13 11.26 11.02
CA LEU A 291 6.40 10.26 10.00
C LEU A 291 7.82 9.67 10.14
N GLY A 292 8.79 10.49 10.55
CA GLY A 292 10.15 10.05 10.89
C GLY A 292 10.22 8.95 11.97
N GLY A 293 9.22 8.87 12.85
CA GLY A 293 9.11 7.82 13.88
C GLY A 293 8.39 6.54 13.42
N ILE A 294 7.85 6.51 12.20
CA ILE A 294 7.10 5.39 11.65
C ILE A 294 8.03 4.53 10.79
N GLY A 295 8.07 3.23 11.09
CA GLY A 295 8.96 2.28 10.39
C GLY A 295 8.50 1.90 8.98
N HIS A 296 7.19 1.87 8.76
CA HIS A 296 6.56 1.59 7.47
C HIS A 296 5.15 2.18 7.42
N ALA A 297 4.77 2.81 6.32
CA ALA A 297 3.39 3.23 6.03
C ALA A 297 3.19 3.58 4.55
N MET A 298 1.96 3.48 4.06
CA MET A 298 1.55 4.20 2.86
C MET A 298 1.12 5.63 3.24
N VAL A 299 1.53 6.60 2.43
CA VAL A 299 1.28 8.02 2.69
C VAL A 299 0.70 8.68 1.45
N LEU A 300 -0.42 9.36 1.62
CA LEU A 300 -1.00 10.22 0.59
C LEU A 300 -0.51 11.65 0.81
N ALA A 301 0.13 12.22 -0.19
CA ALA A 301 0.50 13.62 -0.28
C ALA A 301 -0.50 14.36 -1.17
N THR A 302 -1.05 15.46 -0.66
CA THR A 302 -1.93 16.38 -1.41
C THR A 302 -1.42 17.82 -1.27
N ARG A 303 -1.55 18.66 -2.30
CA ARG A 303 -1.08 20.04 -2.19
C ARG A 303 -1.91 20.81 -1.17
N ARG A 304 -1.22 21.55 -0.29
CA ARG A 304 -1.84 22.57 0.56
C ARG A 304 -2.70 23.46 -0.32
N ALA A 305 -3.99 23.57 0.02
CA ALA A 305 -4.84 24.56 -0.63
C ALA A 305 -4.16 25.93 -0.46
N THR A 306 -3.88 26.63 -1.57
CA THR A 306 -3.44 28.02 -1.51
C THR A 306 -4.47 28.79 -0.71
N ARG A 307 -4.13 29.16 0.53
CA ARG A 307 -4.92 30.11 1.30
C ARG A 307 -4.92 31.39 0.47
N VAL A 308 -6.06 31.70 -0.14
CA VAL A 308 -6.30 33.02 -0.71
C VAL A 308 -6.19 33.96 0.50
N ALA A 309 -5.08 34.70 0.56
CA ALA A 309 -4.87 35.76 1.52
C ALA A 309 -5.70 37.00 1.14
#